data_AF-A0A1Y4UDS4-F1
#
_entry.id   AF-A0A1Y4UDS4-F1
#
_cell.length_a   1.000
_cell.length_b   1.000
_cell.length_c   1.000
_cell.angle_alpha   90.00
_cell.angle_beta   90.00
_cell.angle_gamma   90.00
#
_symmetry.space_group_name_H-M   'P 1'
#
loop_
_entity.id
_entity.type
_entity.pdbx_description
1 polymer ?
#
loop_
_entity_poly.entity_id
_entity_poly.type
_entity_poly.pdbx_seq_one_letter_code
_entity_poly.pdbx_strand_id
1 'polypeptide(L)'
;MELLTGWLTENQVLCAWFTSIVRFVFPVLALLILIRTIRSLLTVPCLPEVWAYLTLPNGANQPLTHWENILGRGSSCDVVLNYPVVSRQHAALIRNENDTWTAYDLNSKGGVTVNGKPVHDATPVQYGDVLAVGGVETVLLPLSPEEKAKRRSSRRRSRPVSPWLGLVLLTVFQVLTAIQLIISEGPDASPMIPITFLCFTGVMWLYFLVLRAMRRVGFEMETIAFFLSTLSLSVTCSSNTGALFKQFLCVVLGLVLFLILGVFLRDLDRAKKIRWLMAGAAIGLLSLTVVLYKLGLADPKYGAANWISIGGISVQPSEIAKICYIFAGAATLERLFRKRNLGLFIVLTGVSLACLAYMSDFGTAAIFFVTFLVIAYLRSGDWATLALICGGGVFAVLTMLSVKPYIMSRFATWGHAWENASVGSGYQQTRTMSAAASGGLVGVGPGEGWLHNVGAGDTDLVFGMLCEEWGLIIAILAILSIVTLAVFAVRACRAGRSSFYIIAACAATSMMVFQTCLNVFGAVDILPLTGVTFPFVSNGGTAMIASWGLLAYLKATDTRQNASFAIRLPSRKEDRRNAQLSMKRTEQWEGRYEED
;
A
#
# COMPACT_ATOMS: atom_id res chain seq x y z
N MET A 1 19.86 -19.92 -29.09
CA MET A 1 19.52 -18.53 -29.45
C MET A 1 19.84 -18.26 -30.91
N GLU A 2 21.05 -18.53 -31.39
CA GLU A 2 21.41 -18.33 -32.81
C GLU A 2 20.46 -19.03 -33.81
N LEU A 3 20.06 -20.27 -33.54
CA LEU A 3 19.05 -20.97 -34.35
C LEU A 3 17.66 -20.27 -34.34
N LEU A 4 17.29 -19.67 -33.20
CA LEU A 4 16.01 -18.98 -33.04
C LEU A 4 16.04 -17.64 -33.77
N THR A 5 17.10 -16.85 -33.60
CA THR A 5 17.25 -15.56 -34.27
C THR A 5 17.39 -15.72 -35.77
N GLY A 6 18.14 -16.73 -36.23
CA GLY A 6 18.20 -17.11 -37.65
C GLY A 6 16.81 -17.47 -38.21
N TRP A 7 16.04 -18.29 -37.50
CA TRP A 7 14.67 -18.62 -37.90
C TRP A 7 13.75 -17.39 -37.94
N LEU A 8 13.85 -16.48 -36.97
CA LEU A 8 13.07 -15.23 -36.94
C LEU A 8 13.40 -14.34 -38.14
N THR A 9 14.68 -14.22 -38.51
CA THR A 9 15.08 -13.45 -39.69
C THR A 9 14.56 -14.02 -41.00
N GLU A 10 14.42 -15.35 -41.10
CA GLU A 10 13.85 -16.00 -42.28
C GLU A 10 12.32 -15.89 -42.35
N ASN A 11 11.65 -15.67 -41.22
CA ASN A 11 10.19 -15.72 -41.08
C ASN A 11 9.56 -14.38 -40.64
N GLN A 12 10.04 -13.26 -41.20
CA GLN A 12 9.58 -11.90 -40.83
C GLN A 12 8.06 -11.71 -40.99
N VAL A 13 7.45 -12.28 -42.04
CA VAL A 13 6.00 -12.20 -42.26
C VAL A 13 5.24 -12.84 -41.10
N LEU A 14 5.69 -14.02 -40.65
CA LEU A 14 5.08 -14.76 -39.55
C LEU A 14 5.22 -13.98 -38.23
N CYS A 15 6.37 -13.34 -38.02
CA CYS A 15 6.61 -12.45 -36.88
C CYS A 15 5.67 -11.24 -36.88
N ALA A 16 5.44 -10.60 -38.03
CA ALA A 16 4.50 -9.49 -38.14
C ALA A 16 3.05 -9.91 -37.86
N TRP A 17 2.64 -11.10 -38.35
CA TRP A 17 1.34 -11.68 -38.00
C TRP A 17 1.21 -11.99 -36.52
N PHE A 18 2.25 -12.55 -35.90
CA PHE A 18 2.29 -12.81 -34.46
C PHE A 18 2.10 -11.52 -33.67
N THR A 19 2.91 -10.48 -33.94
CA THR A 19 2.80 -9.17 -33.29
C THR A 19 1.40 -8.59 -33.46
N SER A 20 0.85 -8.64 -34.67
CA SER A 20 -0.49 -8.12 -34.97
C SER A 20 -1.59 -8.83 -34.18
N ILE A 21 -1.53 -10.15 -34.05
CA ILE A 21 -2.52 -10.94 -33.30
C ILE A 21 -2.37 -10.70 -31.80
N VAL A 22 -1.14 -10.79 -31.29
CA VAL A 22 -0.85 -10.76 -29.85
C VAL A 22 -1.16 -9.40 -29.24
N ARG A 23 -1.00 -8.31 -30.00
CA ARG A 23 -1.49 -6.97 -29.64
C ARG A 23 -2.94 -6.99 -29.18
N PHE A 24 -3.85 -7.69 -29.87
CA PHE A 24 -5.26 -7.81 -29.43
C PHE A 24 -5.47 -8.80 -28.29
N VAL A 25 -4.61 -9.82 -28.17
CA VAL A 25 -4.69 -10.82 -27.10
C VAL A 25 -4.29 -10.23 -25.74
N PHE A 26 -3.28 -9.36 -25.70
CA PHE A 26 -2.77 -8.80 -24.44
C PHE A 26 -3.84 -8.03 -23.63
N PRO A 27 -4.63 -7.10 -24.20
CA PRO A 27 -5.69 -6.41 -23.47
C PRO A 27 -6.75 -7.37 -22.93
N VAL A 28 -7.10 -8.41 -23.67
CA VAL A 28 -8.08 -9.42 -23.25
C VAL A 28 -7.53 -10.22 -22.06
N LEU A 29 -6.27 -10.69 -22.14
CA LEU A 29 -5.63 -11.39 -21.03
C LEU A 29 -5.52 -10.51 -19.79
N ALA A 30 -5.04 -9.27 -19.94
CA ALA A 30 -4.94 -8.30 -18.85
C ALA A 30 -6.29 -8.03 -18.19
N LEU A 31 -7.35 -7.85 -19.00
CA LEU A 31 -8.71 -7.65 -18.50
C LEU A 31 -9.22 -8.88 -17.73
N LEU A 32 -9.01 -10.10 -18.25
CA LEU A 32 -9.42 -11.33 -17.56
C LEU A 32 -8.68 -11.54 -16.23
N ILE A 33 -7.37 -11.25 -16.20
CA ILE A 33 -6.56 -11.28 -14.98
C ILE A 33 -7.16 -10.31 -13.95
N LEU A 34 -7.40 -9.06 -14.35
CA LEU A 34 -7.89 -8.02 -13.44
C LEU A 34 -9.34 -8.22 -13.00
N ILE A 35 -10.26 -8.57 -13.89
CA ILE A 35 -11.65 -8.86 -13.51
C ILE A 35 -11.68 -9.96 -12.44
N ARG A 36 -10.84 -11.00 -12.57
CA ARG A 36 -10.78 -12.09 -11.60
C ARG A 36 -10.20 -11.65 -10.26
N THR A 37 -9.10 -10.89 -10.25
CA THR A 37 -8.49 -10.38 -9.01
C THR A 37 -9.39 -9.38 -8.31
N ILE A 38 -9.96 -8.41 -9.06
CA ILE A 38 -10.92 -7.42 -8.56
C ILE A 38 -12.13 -8.13 -7.98
N ARG A 39 -12.75 -9.08 -8.71
CA ARG A 39 -13.91 -9.83 -8.20
C ARG A 39 -13.55 -10.55 -6.91
N SER A 40 -12.40 -11.22 -6.81
CA SER A 40 -12.00 -11.90 -5.58
C SER A 40 -11.73 -10.95 -4.41
N LEU A 41 -11.16 -9.76 -4.66
CA LEU A 41 -10.96 -8.73 -3.63
C LEU A 41 -12.28 -8.08 -3.19
N LEU A 42 -13.21 -7.85 -4.12
CA LEU A 42 -14.42 -7.08 -3.89
C LEU A 42 -15.66 -7.91 -3.54
N THR A 43 -15.70 -9.23 -3.81
CA THR A 43 -16.88 -10.05 -3.47
C THR A 43 -16.87 -10.56 -2.04
N VAL A 44 -15.69 -10.75 -1.45
CA VAL A 44 -15.60 -11.25 -0.07
C VAL A 44 -16.00 -10.13 0.89
N PRO A 45 -17.04 -10.32 1.72
CA PRO A 45 -17.49 -9.28 2.63
C PRO A 45 -16.49 -9.11 3.77
N CYS A 46 -16.03 -7.87 3.97
CA CYS A 46 -15.23 -7.46 5.12
C CYS A 46 -16.18 -7.20 6.30
N LEU A 47 -16.73 -8.25 6.90
CA LEU A 47 -17.64 -8.12 8.04
C LEU A 47 -16.84 -7.80 9.32
N PRO A 48 -17.22 -6.77 10.09
CA PRO A 48 -16.63 -6.51 11.40
C PRO A 48 -16.82 -7.73 12.31
N GLU A 49 -15.76 -8.10 13.03
CA GLU A 49 -15.83 -9.18 14.01
C GLU A 49 -16.32 -8.63 15.35
N VAL A 50 -17.51 -9.03 15.80
CA VAL A 50 -17.88 -8.79 17.21
C VAL A 50 -17.02 -9.68 18.10
N TRP A 51 -16.24 -9.05 18.98
CA TRP A 51 -15.34 -9.73 19.92
C TRP A 51 -15.94 -9.93 21.29
N ALA A 52 -16.83 -9.03 21.69
CA ALA A 52 -17.56 -9.05 22.96
C ALA A 52 -18.84 -8.21 22.84
N TYR A 53 -19.73 -8.32 23.81
CA TYR A 53 -20.86 -7.41 23.96
C TYR A 53 -20.66 -6.53 25.19
N LEU A 54 -21.10 -5.28 25.10
CA LEU A 54 -21.23 -4.39 26.23
C LEU A 54 -22.72 -4.23 26.53
N THR A 55 -23.17 -4.81 27.64
CA THR A 55 -24.56 -4.68 28.09
C THR A 55 -24.75 -3.33 28.74
N LEU A 56 -25.76 -2.59 28.27
CA LEU A 56 -26.14 -1.28 28.79
C LEU A 56 -27.16 -1.42 29.94
N PRO A 57 -27.36 -0.37 30.78
CA PRO A 57 -28.32 -0.41 31.89
C PRO A 57 -29.76 -0.71 31.44
N ASN A 58 -30.11 -0.39 30.20
CA ASN A 58 -31.43 -0.65 29.62
C ASN A 58 -31.59 -2.10 29.10
N GLY A 59 -30.61 -2.98 29.35
CA GLY A 59 -30.60 -4.37 28.89
C GLY A 59 -30.18 -4.55 27.43
N ALA A 60 -29.88 -3.48 26.69
CA ALA A 60 -29.43 -3.58 25.31
C ALA A 60 -27.95 -4.02 25.23
N ASN A 61 -27.65 -4.95 24.33
CA ASN A 61 -26.28 -5.42 24.08
C ASN A 61 -25.66 -4.69 22.90
N GLN A 62 -24.60 -3.93 23.15
CA GLN A 62 -23.84 -3.25 22.11
C GLN A 62 -22.65 -4.12 21.66
N PRO A 63 -22.52 -4.45 20.37
CA PRO A 63 -21.41 -5.26 19.89
C PRO A 63 -20.11 -4.47 19.87
N LEU A 64 -19.04 -5.05 20.43
CA LEU A 64 -17.69 -4.53 20.33
C LEU A 64 -17.02 -5.08 19.08
N THR A 65 -17.01 -4.27 18.02
CA THR A 65 -16.54 -4.63 16.67
C THR A 65 -15.22 -4.02 16.27
N HIS A 66 -14.63 -3.18 17.13
CA HIS A 66 -13.31 -2.59 16.92
C HIS A 66 -12.30 -3.11 17.98
N TRP A 67 -11.03 -3.17 17.60
CA TRP A 67 -9.98 -3.62 18.53
C TRP A 67 -9.78 -2.62 19.66
N GLU A 68 -10.02 -1.35 19.35
CA GLU A 68 -10.11 -0.21 20.25
C GLU A 68 -11.53 0.30 20.10
N ASN A 69 -12.35 0.25 21.16
CA ASN A 69 -13.73 0.76 21.15
C ASN A 69 -13.80 2.01 22.02
N ILE A 70 -14.22 3.12 21.44
CA ILE A 70 -14.47 4.37 22.16
C ILE A 70 -15.90 4.37 22.68
N LEU A 71 -16.04 4.62 23.97
CA LEU A 71 -17.32 4.76 24.66
C LEU A 71 -17.55 6.24 24.96
N GLY A 72 -18.74 6.76 24.63
CA GLY A 72 -19.05 8.17 24.89
C GLY A 72 -20.40 8.60 24.34
N ARG A 73 -20.79 9.85 24.62
CA ARG A 73 -22.04 10.43 24.14
C ARG A 73 -21.97 10.90 22.67
N GLY A 74 -20.78 11.11 22.14
CA GLY A 74 -20.60 11.61 20.77
C GLY A 74 -21.02 10.57 19.74
N SER A 75 -21.59 11.02 18.62
CA SER A 75 -21.93 10.16 17.48
C SER A 75 -20.71 9.53 16.79
N SER A 76 -19.51 10.03 17.09
CA SER A 76 -18.23 9.49 16.62
C SER A 76 -17.70 8.32 17.46
N CYS A 77 -18.40 7.92 18.53
CA CYS A 77 -17.99 6.81 19.38
C CYS A 77 -18.47 5.46 18.83
N ASP A 78 -17.68 4.40 19.05
CA ASP A 78 -18.06 3.04 18.67
C ASP A 78 -19.27 2.54 19.46
N VAL A 79 -19.34 2.88 20.75
CA VAL A 79 -20.51 2.65 21.58
C VAL A 79 -21.04 4.00 22.08
N VAL A 80 -22.22 4.36 21.58
CA VAL A 80 -22.88 5.62 21.92
C VAL A 80 -23.67 5.45 23.21
N LEU A 81 -23.17 6.07 24.27
CA LEU A 81 -23.79 6.17 25.58
C LEU A 81 -24.44 7.54 25.70
N ASN A 82 -25.68 7.68 25.24
CA ASN A 82 -26.38 8.96 25.16
C ASN A 82 -26.92 9.44 26.53
N TYR A 83 -26.02 9.64 27.49
CA TYR A 83 -26.33 10.14 28.83
C TYR A 83 -25.63 11.48 29.07
N PRO A 84 -26.28 12.49 29.67
CA PRO A 84 -25.68 13.82 29.89
C PRO A 84 -24.39 13.81 30.70
N VAL A 85 -24.28 12.87 31.65
CA VAL A 85 -23.12 12.65 32.52
C VAL A 85 -21.91 12.08 31.76
N VAL A 86 -22.12 11.57 30.55
CA VAL A 86 -21.09 10.99 29.71
C VAL A 86 -20.48 12.06 28.79
N SER A 87 -19.16 12.25 28.88
CA SER A 87 -18.36 13.02 27.92
C SER A 87 -18.56 12.56 26.47
N ARG A 88 -18.34 13.46 25.50
CA ARG A 88 -18.44 13.12 24.07
C ARG A 88 -17.55 11.94 23.69
N GLN A 89 -16.32 11.89 24.20
CA GLN A 89 -15.45 10.73 24.27
C GLN A 89 -15.09 10.55 25.74
N HIS A 90 -15.42 9.40 26.34
CA HIS A 90 -15.36 9.22 27.79
C HIS A 90 -14.36 8.13 28.20
N ALA A 91 -14.49 6.94 27.63
CA ALA A 91 -13.64 5.80 27.94
C ALA A 91 -13.19 5.11 26.65
N ALA A 92 -12.10 4.37 26.70
CA ALA A 92 -11.75 3.42 25.65
C ALA A 92 -11.57 2.02 26.22
N LEU A 93 -12.14 1.04 25.53
CA LEU A 93 -12.02 -0.37 25.85
C LEU A 93 -11.22 -1.05 24.73
N ILE A 94 -10.00 -1.46 25.05
CA ILE A 94 -9.04 -1.98 24.08
C ILE A 94 -8.80 -3.47 24.34
N ARG A 95 -8.87 -4.27 23.29
CA ARG A 95 -8.53 -5.69 23.32
C ARG A 95 -7.02 -5.87 23.19
N ASN A 96 -6.46 -6.85 23.88
CA ASN A 96 -5.07 -7.28 23.71
C ASN A 96 -5.00 -8.57 22.88
N GLU A 97 -3.83 -8.92 22.35
CA GLU A 97 -3.65 -10.14 21.53
C GLU A 97 -4.00 -11.43 22.29
N ASN A 98 -3.96 -11.41 23.62
CA ASN A 98 -4.28 -12.53 24.51
C ASN A 98 -5.78 -12.65 24.88
N ASP A 99 -6.65 -11.95 24.15
CA ASP A 99 -8.10 -11.95 24.40
C ASP A 99 -8.51 -11.34 25.76
N THR A 100 -7.64 -10.51 26.33
CA THR A 100 -7.91 -9.70 27.52
C THR A 100 -8.31 -8.29 27.11
N TRP A 101 -9.11 -7.62 27.94
CA TRP A 101 -9.54 -6.24 27.69
C TRP A 101 -8.89 -5.30 28.68
N THR A 102 -8.74 -4.03 28.30
CA THR A 102 -8.18 -2.99 29.15
C THR A 102 -8.97 -1.71 28.94
N ALA A 103 -9.47 -1.15 30.04
CA ALA A 103 -10.17 0.12 30.07
C ALA A 103 -9.20 1.27 30.30
N TYR A 104 -9.51 2.40 29.65
CA TYR A 104 -8.79 3.66 29.70
C TYR A 104 -9.78 4.79 29.94
N ASP A 105 -9.44 5.73 30.83
CA ASP A 105 -10.16 7.01 30.96
C ASP A 105 -9.59 8.02 29.96
N LEU A 106 -10.47 8.70 29.23
CA LEU A 106 -10.12 9.66 28.17
C LEU A 106 -10.09 11.09 28.68
N ASN A 107 -9.57 11.28 29.90
CA ASN A 107 -9.65 12.54 30.63
C ASN A 107 -11.10 13.03 30.73
N SER A 108 -11.99 12.10 31.06
CA SER A 108 -13.42 12.32 31.18
C SER A 108 -13.76 13.22 32.38
N LYS A 109 -14.95 13.84 32.35
CA LYS A 109 -15.42 14.65 33.48
C LYS A 109 -15.98 13.81 34.63
N GLY A 110 -16.55 12.64 34.31
CA GLY A 110 -17.25 11.76 35.25
C GLY A 110 -16.42 10.59 35.76
N GLY A 111 -15.21 10.39 35.23
CA GLY A 111 -14.35 9.27 35.58
C GLY A 111 -14.83 7.93 35.02
N VAL A 112 -13.91 6.98 34.98
CA VAL A 112 -14.19 5.58 34.61
C VAL A 112 -13.84 4.67 35.78
N THR A 113 -14.72 3.72 36.13
CA THR A 113 -14.44 2.71 37.14
C THR A 113 -14.64 1.29 36.61
N VAL A 114 -13.86 0.34 37.12
CA VAL A 114 -14.01 -1.10 36.87
C VAL A 114 -14.26 -1.76 38.23
N ASN A 115 -15.43 -2.39 38.39
CA ASN A 115 -15.90 -2.96 39.66
C ASN A 115 -15.77 -1.96 40.83
N GLY A 116 -16.17 -0.70 40.59
CA GLY A 116 -16.11 0.39 41.56
C GLY A 116 -14.72 1.02 41.78
N LYS A 117 -13.64 0.46 41.22
CA LYS A 117 -12.28 1.02 41.35
C LYS A 117 -11.96 1.98 40.20
N PRO A 118 -11.46 3.20 40.47
CA PRO A 118 -11.16 4.18 39.42
C PRO A 118 -10.00 3.74 38.51
N VAL A 119 -10.11 4.10 37.22
CA VAL A 119 -9.11 3.85 36.19
C VAL A 119 -8.20 5.07 36.04
N HIS A 120 -6.95 4.98 36.48
CA HIS A 120 -6.00 6.12 36.40
C HIS A 120 -5.18 6.17 35.11
N ASP A 121 -4.80 5.02 34.55
CA ASP A 121 -4.00 4.95 33.31
C ASP A 121 -4.43 3.79 32.41
N ALA A 122 -4.57 2.60 32.97
CA ALA A 122 -5.02 1.39 32.28
C ALA A 122 -5.45 0.36 33.32
N THR A 123 -6.66 -0.16 33.22
CA THR A 123 -7.13 -1.22 34.13
C THR A 123 -7.58 -2.43 33.33
N PRO A 124 -7.06 -3.65 33.59
CA PRO A 124 -7.55 -4.86 32.95
C PRO A 124 -9.04 -5.09 33.26
N VAL A 125 -9.79 -5.54 32.26
CA VAL A 125 -11.22 -5.86 32.36
C VAL A 125 -11.41 -7.32 31.96
N GLN A 126 -12.13 -8.07 32.78
CA GLN A 126 -12.53 -9.44 32.53
C GLN A 126 -14.00 -9.50 32.11
N TYR A 127 -14.38 -10.63 31.52
CA TYR A 127 -15.78 -10.89 31.22
C TYR A 127 -16.57 -11.03 32.53
N GLY A 128 -17.71 -10.31 32.61
CA GLY A 128 -18.53 -10.18 33.81
C GLY A 128 -18.22 -8.95 34.66
N ASP A 129 -17.09 -8.25 34.43
CA ASP A 129 -16.78 -7.03 35.17
C ASP A 129 -17.75 -5.89 34.79
N VAL A 130 -18.09 -5.08 35.79
CA VAL A 130 -18.89 -3.86 35.64
C VAL A 130 -17.97 -2.69 35.35
N LEU A 131 -18.09 -2.12 34.15
CA LEU A 131 -17.43 -0.90 33.71
C LEU A 131 -18.41 0.27 33.84
N ALA A 132 -18.16 1.19 34.79
CA ALA A 132 -18.96 2.41 34.92
C ALA A 132 -18.31 3.57 34.16
N VAL A 133 -19.07 4.23 33.29
CA VAL A 133 -18.64 5.37 32.47
C VAL A 133 -19.44 6.59 32.89
N GLY A 134 -18.86 7.49 33.68
CA GLY A 134 -19.58 8.64 34.25
C GLY A 134 -20.79 8.24 35.10
N GLY A 135 -20.68 7.11 35.82
CA GLY A 135 -21.75 6.53 36.63
C GLY A 135 -22.74 5.63 35.86
N VAL A 136 -22.62 5.53 34.54
CA VAL A 136 -23.44 4.59 33.74
C VAL A 136 -22.77 3.21 33.77
N GLU A 137 -23.39 2.26 34.44
CA GLU A 137 -22.87 0.89 34.58
C GLU A 137 -23.08 0.08 33.30
N THR A 138 -22.02 -0.57 32.83
CA THR A 138 -22.06 -1.45 31.68
C THR A 138 -21.33 -2.75 32.00
N VAL A 139 -21.76 -3.87 31.42
CA VAL A 139 -21.16 -5.18 31.71
C VAL A 139 -20.52 -5.76 30.47
N LEU A 140 -19.27 -6.21 30.57
CA LEU A 140 -18.56 -6.83 29.45
C LEU A 140 -18.90 -8.33 29.36
N LEU A 141 -19.59 -8.76 28.32
CA LEU A 141 -20.00 -10.14 28.12
C LEU A 141 -19.26 -10.82 26.95
N PRO A 142 -18.96 -12.13 27.05
CA PRO A 142 -18.37 -12.89 25.95
C PRO A 142 -19.42 -13.24 24.89
N LEU A 143 -18.99 -13.54 23.66
CA LEU A 143 -19.90 -14.14 22.66
C LEU A 143 -20.30 -15.56 23.09
N SER A 144 -21.57 -15.88 22.86
CA SER A 144 -22.11 -17.23 23.05
C SER A 144 -21.38 -18.27 22.16
N PRO A 145 -21.24 -19.53 22.62
CA PRO A 145 -20.63 -20.60 21.81
C PRO A 145 -21.34 -20.82 20.46
N GLU A 146 -22.66 -20.70 20.43
CA GLU A 146 -23.47 -20.88 19.21
C GLU A 146 -23.23 -19.77 18.18
N GLU A 147 -23.17 -18.51 18.59
CA GLU A 147 -22.83 -17.39 17.69
C GLU A 147 -21.41 -17.52 17.14
N LYS A 148 -20.45 -17.95 17.98
CA LYS A 148 -19.08 -18.25 17.54
C LYS A 148 -19.09 -19.37 16.48
N ALA A 149 -19.88 -20.41 16.65
CA ALA A 149 -20.01 -21.52 15.69
C ALA A 149 -20.68 -21.09 14.38
N LYS A 150 -21.80 -20.36 14.44
CA LYS A 150 -22.54 -19.83 13.28
C LYS A 150 -21.70 -18.86 12.45
N ARG A 151 -20.84 -18.06 13.09
CA ARG A 151 -19.89 -17.19 12.38
C ARG A 151 -18.73 -17.94 11.76
N ARG A 152 -18.18 -18.95 12.45
CA ARG A 152 -17.16 -19.85 11.87
C ARG A 152 -17.68 -20.57 10.61
N SER A 153 -18.95 -20.98 10.60
CA SER A 153 -19.56 -21.60 9.42
C SER A 153 -19.81 -20.60 8.28
N SER A 154 -20.29 -19.39 8.59
CA SER A 154 -20.44 -18.32 7.60
C SER A 154 -19.10 -17.92 6.97
N ARG A 155 -18.01 -17.86 7.75
CA ARG A 155 -16.65 -17.60 7.24
C ARG A 155 -16.17 -18.67 6.26
N ARG A 156 -16.45 -19.94 6.56
CA ARG A 156 -16.09 -21.05 5.66
C ARG A 156 -16.79 -20.98 4.30
N ARG A 157 -17.97 -20.36 4.21
CA ARG A 157 -18.70 -20.15 2.95
C ARG A 157 -18.08 -19.03 2.10
N SER A 158 -17.49 -18.01 2.71
CA SER A 158 -16.85 -16.88 2.02
C SER A 158 -15.37 -17.15 1.73
N ARG A 159 -15.06 -18.10 0.84
CA ARG A 159 -13.68 -18.34 0.38
C ARG A 159 -13.34 -17.41 -0.79
N PRO A 160 -12.11 -16.86 -0.85
CA PRO A 160 -11.65 -16.15 -2.04
C PRO A 160 -11.69 -17.07 -3.26
N VAL A 161 -11.83 -16.47 -4.44
CA VAL A 161 -11.85 -17.21 -5.71
C VAL A 161 -10.52 -17.94 -5.87
N SER A 162 -10.55 -19.17 -6.40
CA SER A 162 -9.32 -19.93 -6.62
C SER A 162 -8.33 -19.13 -7.47
N PRO A 163 -7.07 -18.94 -7.01
CA PRO A 163 -6.06 -18.13 -7.70
C PRO A 163 -5.52 -18.82 -8.96
N TRP A 164 -5.73 -20.12 -9.11
CA TRP A 164 -5.06 -20.95 -10.13
C TRP A 164 -5.24 -20.44 -11.56
N LEU A 165 -6.48 -20.16 -11.98
CA LEU A 165 -6.73 -19.64 -13.33
C LEU A 165 -6.06 -18.27 -13.56
N GLY A 166 -6.04 -17.39 -12.54
CA GLY A 166 -5.41 -16.08 -12.65
C GLY A 166 -3.89 -16.19 -12.86
N LEU A 167 -3.25 -17.13 -12.15
CA LEU A 167 -1.82 -17.41 -12.31
C LEU A 167 -1.50 -18.04 -13.66
N VAL A 168 -2.36 -18.92 -14.18
CA VAL A 168 -2.19 -19.49 -15.52
C VAL A 168 -2.31 -18.40 -16.59
N LEU A 169 -3.33 -17.54 -16.51
CA LEU A 169 -3.49 -16.41 -17.43
C LEU A 169 -2.29 -15.47 -17.38
N LEU A 170 -1.79 -15.16 -16.18
CA LEU A 170 -0.59 -14.33 -16.01
C LEU A 170 0.67 -15.01 -16.54
N THR A 171 0.80 -16.33 -16.40
CA THR A 171 1.89 -17.12 -16.98
C THR A 171 1.85 -17.03 -18.51
N VAL A 172 0.67 -17.19 -19.12
CA VAL A 172 0.50 -17.04 -20.58
C VAL A 172 0.87 -15.61 -21.00
N PHE A 173 0.42 -14.59 -20.26
CA PHE A 173 0.78 -13.20 -20.51
C PHE A 173 2.30 -12.99 -20.47
N GLN A 174 2.99 -13.53 -19.46
CA GLN A 174 4.45 -13.44 -19.31
C GLN A 174 5.22 -14.15 -20.44
N VAL A 175 4.77 -15.34 -20.83
CA VAL A 175 5.39 -16.10 -21.93
C VAL A 175 5.20 -15.38 -23.26
N LEU A 176 4.00 -14.88 -23.56
CA LEU A 176 3.73 -14.11 -24.76
C LEU A 176 4.55 -12.80 -24.79
N THR A 177 4.72 -12.15 -23.63
CA THR A 177 5.58 -10.96 -23.51
C THR A 177 7.03 -11.28 -23.87
N ALA A 178 7.57 -12.38 -23.34
CA ALA A 178 8.94 -12.81 -23.62
C ALA A 178 9.14 -13.11 -25.12
N ILE A 179 8.21 -13.83 -25.75
CA ILE A 179 8.27 -14.14 -27.18
C ILE A 179 8.21 -12.85 -28.01
N GLN A 180 7.29 -11.93 -27.68
CA GLN A 180 7.14 -10.66 -28.38
C GLN A 180 8.42 -9.81 -28.32
N LEU A 181 9.06 -9.73 -27.16
CA LEU A 181 10.31 -8.95 -26.99
C LEU A 181 11.49 -9.57 -27.75
N ILE A 182 11.57 -10.90 -27.81
CA ILE A 182 12.56 -11.59 -28.64
C ILE A 182 12.35 -11.29 -30.13
N ILE A 183 11.08 -11.28 -30.57
CA ILE A 183 10.73 -10.93 -31.95
C ILE A 183 11.13 -9.48 -32.25
N SER A 184 10.87 -8.57 -31.32
CA SER A 184 11.15 -7.13 -31.48
C SER A 184 12.65 -6.82 -31.51
N GLU A 185 13.47 -7.45 -30.66
CA GLU A 185 14.94 -7.31 -30.75
C GLU A 185 15.53 -7.97 -32.02
N GLY A 186 14.84 -8.93 -32.62
CA GLY A 186 15.23 -9.55 -33.87
C GLY A 186 16.59 -10.27 -33.79
N PRO A 187 17.56 -9.98 -34.68
CA PRO A 187 18.87 -10.64 -34.70
C PRO A 187 19.69 -10.43 -33.42
N ASP A 188 19.51 -9.28 -32.77
CA ASP A 188 20.27 -8.87 -31.58
C ASP A 188 19.64 -9.40 -30.28
N ALA A 189 18.63 -10.27 -30.39
CA ALA A 189 17.87 -10.76 -29.26
C ALA A 189 18.75 -11.41 -28.18
N SER A 190 18.77 -10.80 -26.99
CA SER A 190 19.56 -11.28 -25.87
C SER A 190 19.00 -12.59 -25.29
N PRO A 191 19.84 -13.59 -24.98
CA PRO A 191 19.40 -14.77 -24.22
C PRO A 191 18.81 -14.40 -22.85
N MET A 192 19.13 -13.20 -22.33
CA MET A 192 18.65 -12.72 -21.05
C MET A 192 17.13 -12.50 -21.03
N ILE A 193 16.49 -12.24 -22.18
CA ILE A 193 15.03 -12.04 -22.25
C ILE A 193 14.29 -13.30 -21.80
N PRO A 194 14.39 -14.45 -22.52
CA PRO A 194 13.65 -15.65 -22.14
C PRO A 194 14.04 -16.16 -20.75
N ILE A 195 15.33 -16.06 -20.38
CA ILE A 195 15.82 -16.48 -19.05
C ILE A 195 15.15 -15.65 -17.96
N THR A 196 15.11 -14.32 -18.09
CA THR A 196 14.55 -13.43 -17.07
C THR A 196 13.06 -13.68 -16.87
N PHE A 197 12.28 -13.76 -17.96
CA PHE A 197 10.84 -14.01 -17.85
C PHE A 197 10.53 -15.42 -17.33
N LEU A 198 11.33 -16.43 -17.68
CA LEU A 198 11.19 -17.79 -17.14
C LEU A 198 11.52 -17.83 -15.64
N CYS A 199 12.62 -17.22 -15.22
CA CYS A 199 12.98 -17.11 -13.80
C CYS A 199 11.91 -16.33 -13.02
N PHE A 200 11.39 -15.24 -13.58
CA PHE A 200 10.34 -14.44 -12.97
C PHE A 200 9.03 -15.23 -12.79
N THR A 201 8.62 -15.96 -13.83
CA THR A 201 7.50 -16.91 -13.76
C THR A 201 7.74 -17.98 -12.70
N GLY A 202 8.96 -18.53 -12.63
CA GLY A 202 9.37 -19.50 -11.63
C GLY A 202 9.27 -18.96 -10.20
N VAL A 203 9.71 -17.72 -9.96
CA VAL A 203 9.59 -17.03 -8.66
C VAL A 203 8.12 -16.87 -8.27
N MET A 204 7.25 -16.48 -9.20
CA MET A 204 5.81 -16.35 -8.96
C MET A 204 5.19 -17.69 -8.52
N TRP A 205 5.48 -18.78 -9.24
CA TRP A 205 4.96 -20.11 -8.90
C TRP A 205 5.56 -20.66 -7.61
N LEU A 206 6.85 -20.48 -7.37
CA LEU A 206 7.50 -20.85 -6.12
C LEU A 206 6.83 -20.14 -4.93
N TYR A 207 6.63 -18.83 -5.04
CA TYR A 207 5.92 -18.04 -4.04
C TYR A 207 4.51 -18.59 -3.79
N PHE A 208 3.77 -18.88 -4.87
CA PHE A 208 2.43 -19.48 -4.77
C PHE A 208 2.43 -20.81 -4.03
N LEU A 209 3.34 -21.72 -4.39
CA LEU A 209 3.45 -23.04 -3.79
C LEU A 209 3.84 -22.97 -2.31
N VAL A 210 4.79 -22.09 -1.95
CA VAL A 210 5.19 -21.85 -0.55
C VAL A 210 4.03 -21.36 0.28
N LEU A 211 3.30 -20.34 -0.19
CA LEU A 211 2.13 -19.84 0.53
C LEU A 211 1.01 -20.89 0.62
N ARG A 212 0.82 -21.71 -0.42
CA ARG A 212 -0.15 -22.81 -0.40
C ARG A 212 0.24 -23.87 0.63
N ALA A 213 1.53 -24.21 0.74
CA ALA A 213 2.06 -25.10 1.78
C ALA A 213 1.83 -24.51 3.19
N MET A 214 1.93 -23.19 3.33
CA MET A 214 1.57 -22.45 4.55
C MET A 214 0.05 -22.29 4.76
N ARG A 215 -0.78 -22.96 3.95
CA ARG A 215 -2.26 -22.93 3.96
C ARG A 215 -2.84 -21.53 3.73
N ARG A 216 -2.13 -20.67 3.00
CA ARG A 216 -2.61 -19.35 2.59
C ARG A 216 -3.32 -19.42 1.24
N VAL A 217 -4.35 -18.60 1.09
CA VAL A 217 -5.26 -18.63 -0.08
C VAL A 217 -5.44 -17.28 -0.77
N GLY A 218 -4.99 -16.17 -0.16
CA GLY A 218 -5.08 -14.84 -0.74
C GLY A 218 -3.83 -14.53 -1.54
N PHE A 219 -3.99 -14.36 -2.84
CA PHE A 219 -2.90 -14.12 -3.80
C PHE A 219 -3.20 -12.95 -4.75
N GLU A 220 -4.32 -12.26 -4.54
CA GLU A 220 -4.83 -11.28 -5.49
C GLU A 220 -3.95 -10.03 -5.57
N MET A 221 -3.46 -9.55 -4.42
CA MET A 221 -2.55 -8.40 -4.34
C MET A 221 -1.23 -8.70 -5.04
N GLU A 222 -0.70 -9.91 -4.81
CA GLU A 222 0.53 -10.37 -5.42
C GLU A 222 0.35 -10.59 -6.92
N THR A 223 -0.80 -11.10 -7.36
CA THR A 223 -1.11 -11.24 -8.80
C THR A 223 -1.09 -9.86 -9.49
N ILE A 224 -1.66 -8.83 -8.85
CA ILE A 224 -1.58 -7.45 -9.35
C ILE A 224 -0.12 -6.97 -9.41
N ALA A 225 0.66 -7.19 -8.35
CA ALA A 225 2.06 -6.78 -8.29
C ALA A 225 2.93 -7.51 -9.34
N PHE A 226 2.72 -8.81 -9.55
CA PHE A 226 3.39 -9.59 -10.58
C PHE A 226 2.99 -9.12 -11.99
N PHE A 227 1.71 -8.82 -12.23
CA PHE A 227 1.24 -8.25 -13.51
C PHE A 227 1.90 -6.91 -13.82
N LEU A 228 1.89 -5.95 -12.88
CA LEU A 228 2.54 -4.65 -13.06
C LEU A 228 4.07 -4.79 -13.21
N SER A 229 4.69 -5.70 -12.45
CA SER A 229 6.13 -5.99 -12.59
C SER A 229 6.46 -6.63 -13.94
N THR A 230 5.56 -7.42 -14.55
CA THR A 230 5.72 -7.90 -15.94
C THR A 230 5.78 -6.73 -16.92
N LEU A 231 4.89 -5.74 -16.77
CA LEU A 231 4.94 -4.52 -17.58
C LEU A 231 6.25 -3.76 -17.35
N SER A 232 6.74 -3.69 -16.10
CA SER A 232 8.03 -3.07 -15.77
C SER A 232 9.21 -3.74 -16.47
N LEU A 233 9.27 -5.07 -16.43
CA LEU A 233 10.33 -5.82 -17.11
C LEU A 233 10.25 -5.61 -18.62
N SER A 234 9.05 -5.53 -19.19
CA SER A 234 8.90 -5.25 -20.62
C SER A 234 9.40 -3.86 -21.00
N VAL A 235 8.94 -2.80 -20.33
CA VAL A 235 9.39 -1.44 -20.69
C VAL A 235 10.89 -1.25 -20.45
N THR A 236 11.44 -1.93 -19.43
CA THR A 236 12.89 -1.97 -19.20
C THR A 236 13.61 -2.66 -20.34
N CYS A 237 13.06 -3.77 -20.85
CA CYS A 237 13.63 -4.48 -22.00
C CYS A 237 13.65 -3.60 -23.25
N SER A 238 12.52 -2.96 -23.59
CA SER A 238 12.42 -2.11 -24.78
C SER A 238 13.35 -0.88 -24.70
N SER A 239 13.61 -0.36 -23.50
CA SER A 239 14.50 0.80 -23.29
C SER A 239 15.98 0.43 -23.18
N ASN A 240 16.29 -0.60 -22.39
CA ASN A 240 17.65 -1.05 -22.15
C ASN A 240 17.68 -2.51 -21.70
N THR A 241 17.84 -3.42 -22.65
CA THR A 241 17.94 -4.86 -22.41
C THR A 241 19.04 -5.24 -21.43
N GLY A 242 20.15 -4.50 -21.38
CA GLY A 242 21.23 -4.71 -20.41
C GLY A 242 20.78 -4.48 -18.94
N ALA A 243 19.75 -3.65 -18.72
CA ALA A 243 19.18 -3.40 -17.41
C ALA A 243 18.09 -4.41 -17.00
N LEU A 244 17.60 -5.26 -17.92
CA LEU A 244 16.49 -6.19 -17.68
C LEU A 244 16.74 -7.10 -16.47
N PHE A 245 17.90 -7.75 -16.43
CA PHE A 245 18.23 -8.67 -15.33
C PHE A 245 18.40 -7.95 -13.99
N LYS A 246 18.96 -6.73 -14.02
CA LYS A 246 19.08 -5.88 -12.83
C LYS A 246 17.70 -5.51 -12.30
N GLN A 247 16.77 -5.14 -13.17
CA GLN A 247 15.40 -4.82 -12.77
C GLN A 247 14.66 -6.03 -12.22
N PHE A 248 14.85 -7.22 -12.81
CA PHE A 248 14.37 -8.48 -12.24
C PHE A 248 14.90 -8.75 -10.84
N LEU A 249 16.20 -8.53 -10.59
CA LEU A 249 16.78 -8.66 -9.26
C LEU A 249 16.13 -7.67 -8.27
N CYS A 250 15.84 -6.43 -8.70
CA CYS A 250 15.12 -5.46 -7.88
C CYS A 250 13.68 -5.92 -7.55
N VAL A 251 12.98 -6.58 -8.48
CA VAL A 251 11.67 -7.20 -8.19
C VAL A 251 11.80 -8.31 -7.14
N VAL A 252 12.81 -9.19 -7.26
CA VAL A 252 13.06 -10.25 -6.28
C VAL A 252 13.41 -9.67 -4.90
N LEU A 253 14.28 -8.66 -4.84
CA LEU A 253 14.61 -7.95 -3.59
C LEU A 253 13.38 -7.27 -2.98
N GLY A 254 12.50 -6.70 -3.82
CA GLY A 254 11.22 -6.16 -3.41
C GLY A 254 10.32 -7.24 -2.78
N LEU A 255 10.17 -8.39 -3.43
CA LEU A 255 9.41 -9.52 -2.90
C LEU A 255 9.98 -10.03 -1.56
N VAL A 256 11.30 -10.07 -1.43
CA VAL A 256 11.97 -10.42 -0.16
C VAL A 256 11.65 -9.39 0.92
N LEU A 257 11.74 -8.09 0.62
CA LEU A 257 11.38 -7.03 1.56
C LEU A 257 9.89 -7.12 1.97
N PHE A 258 9.00 -7.37 1.01
CA PHE A 258 7.58 -7.60 1.25
C PHE A 258 7.32 -8.76 2.22
N LEU A 259 8.02 -9.89 2.04
CA LEU A 259 7.94 -11.04 2.93
C LEU A 259 8.47 -10.73 4.33
N ILE A 260 9.65 -10.11 4.43
CA ILE A 260 10.27 -9.71 5.71
C ILE A 260 9.35 -8.77 6.47
N LEU A 261 8.90 -7.70 5.82
CA LEU A 261 8.04 -6.70 6.43
C LEU A 261 6.68 -7.31 6.80
N GLY A 262 6.08 -8.14 5.95
CA GLY A 262 4.83 -8.82 6.24
C GLY A 262 4.93 -9.81 7.42
N VAL A 263 6.05 -10.53 7.57
CA VAL A 263 6.30 -11.38 8.75
C VAL A 263 6.53 -10.54 10.00
N PHE A 264 7.28 -9.44 9.87
CA PHE A 264 7.56 -8.52 10.96
C PHE A 264 6.28 -7.87 11.52
N LEU A 265 5.36 -7.48 10.63
CA LEU A 265 4.05 -6.90 10.94
C LEU A 265 3.04 -7.89 11.55
N ARG A 266 3.42 -9.16 11.78
CA ARG A 266 2.54 -10.12 12.49
C ARG A 266 2.32 -9.72 13.95
N ASP A 267 3.33 -9.12 14.57
CA ASP A 267 3.39 -8.79 15.99
C ASP A 267 3.25 -7.26 16.15
N LEU A 268 2.08 -6.83 16.61
CA LEU A 268 1.77 -5.41 16.73
C LEU A 268 2.63 -4.72 17.78
N ASP A 269 2.95 -5.41 18.87
CA ASP A 269 3.73 -4.84 19.97
C ASP A 269 5.17 -4.60 19.56
N ARG A 270 5.75 -5.55 18.82
CA ARG A 270 7.07 -5.36 18.20
C ARG A 270 7.06 -4.21 17.22
N ALA A 271 6.04 -4.13 16.38
CA ALA A 271 5.92 -3.06 15.40
C ALA A 271 5.85 -1.69 16.10
N LYS A 272 5.05 -1.56 17.17
CA LYS A 272 4.94 -0.32 17.95
C LYS A 272 6.25 0.07 18.66
N LYS A 273 7.02 -0.89 19.19
CA LYS A 273 8.28 -0.61 19.90
C LYS A 273 9.34 0.03 19.02
N ILE A 274 9.43 -0.36 17.75
CA ILE A 274 10.45 0.15 16.83
C ILE A 274 10.07 1.47 16.14
N ARG A 275 8.95 2.09 16.51
CA ARG A 275 8.43 3.32 15.86
C ARG A 275 9.47 4.45 15.81
N TRP A 276 10.25 4.63 16.87
CA TRP A 276 11.25 5.69 16.96
C TRP A 276 12.46 5.40 16.08
N LEU A 277 12.84 4.12 15.97
CA LEU A 277 13.86 3.69 15.03
C LEU A 277 13.42 3.94 13.60
N MET A 278 12.16 3.66 13.26
CA MET A 278 11.61 3.93 11.91
C MET A 278 11.48 5.43 11.63
N ALA A 279 11.07 6.24 12.60
CA ALA A 279 11.07 7.70 12.46
C ALA A 279 12.49 8.24 12.25
N GLY A 280 13.44 7.77 13.06
CA GLY A 280 14.86 8.10 12.94
C GLY A 280 15.47 7.65 11.62
N ALA A 281 15.07 6.47 11.11
CA ALA A 281 15.51 5.98 9.80
C ALA A 281 14.95 6.83 8.65
N ALA A 282 13.67 7.23 8.70
CA ALA A 282 13.08 8.10 7.69
C ALA A 282 13.79 9.46 7.61
N ILE A 283 14.01 10.11 8.76
CA ILE A 283 14.75 11.38 8.81
C ILE A 283 16.22 11.16 8.46
N GLY A 284 16.85 10.13 9.03
CA GLY A 284 18.26 9.83 8.86
C GLY A 284 18.64 9.57 7.41
N LEU A 285 17.81 8.82 6.67
CA LEU A 285 18.03 8.58 5.24
C LEU A 285 17.93 9.88 4.42
N LEU A 286 16.95 10.74 4.71
CA LEU A 286 16.75 12.01 4.00
C LEU A 286 17.72 13.12 4.42
N SER A 287 18.19 13.12 5.66
CA SER A 287 19.19 14.07 6.13
C SER A 287 20.57 13.67 5.65
N LEU A 288 20.87 12.37 5.62
CA LEU A 288 22.11 11.84 5.07
C LEU A 288 22.27 12.22 3.59
N THR A 289 21.22 12.10 2.76
CA THR A 289 21.27 12.56 1.36
C THR A 289 21.61 14.05 1.26
N VAL A 290 20.98 14.88 2.08
CA VAL A 290 21.25 16.33 2.12
C VAL A 290 22.69 16.62 2.54
N VAL A 291 23.21 15.91 3.54
CA VAL A 291 24.59 16.07 4.03
C VAL A 291 25.58 15.64 2.95
N LEU A 292 25.37 14.49 2.32
CA LEU A 292 26.25 14.01 1.24
C LEU A 292 26.26 14.95 0.04
N TYR A 293 25.10 15.51 -0.31
CA TYR A 293 25.01 16.56 -1.32
C TYR A 293 25.83 17.81 -0.93
N LYS A 294 25.70 18.29 0.32
CA LYS A 294 26.49 19.45 0.80
C LYS A 294 27.99 19.19 0.83
N LEU A 295 28.41 17.94 1.05
CA LEU A 295 29.81 17.54 1.05
C LEU A 295 30.38 17.32 -0.37
N GLY A 296 29.57 17.53 -1.42
CA GLY A 296 30.00 17.29 -2.80
C GLY A 296 30.17 15.81 -3.15
N LEU A 297 29.59 14.91 -2.36
CA LEU A 297 29.66 13.45 -2.56
C LEU A 297 28.43 12.88 -3.29
N ALA A 298 27.45 13.72 -3.60
CA ALA A 298 26.26 13.34 -4.36
C ALA A 298 25.95 14.43 -5.41
N ASP A 299 26.12 14.10 -6.69
CA ASP A 299 25.85 15.04 -7.77
C ASP A 299 24.35 15.13 -8.09
N PRO A 300 23.82 16.33 -8.39
CA PRO A 300 22.46 16.48 -8.87
C PRO A 300 22.26 15.73 -10.19
N LYS A 301 21.27 14.85 -10.23
CA LYS A 301 20.79 14.23 -11.48
C LYS A 301 19.51 14.93 -11.90
N TYR A 302 19.44 15.38 -13.15
CA TYR A 302 18.26 16.06 -13.71
C TYR A 302 17.74 17.24 -12.86
N GLY A 303 18.65 17.94 -12.17
CA GLY A 303 18.31 19.11 -11.34
C GLY A 303 17.93 18.81 -9.88
N ALA A 304 17.93 17.54 -9.45
CA ALA A 304 17.66 17.13 -8.07
C ALA A 304 18.80 16.29 -7.47
N ALA A 305 19.17 16.57 -6.22
CA ALA A 305 20.23 15.86 -5.49
C ALA A 305 19.65 14.77 -4.57
N ASN A 306 18.96 13.80 -5.16
CA ASN A 306 18.19 12.77 -4.45
C ASN A 306 18.73 11.33 -4.62
N TRP A 307 19.78 11.13 -5.42
CA TRP A 307 20.41 9.83 -5.63
C TRP A 307 21.77 9.73 -4.92
N ILE A 308 22.02 8.61 -4.25
CA ILE A 308 23.34 8.25 -3.72
C ILE A 308 23.88 7.10 -4.57
N SER A 309 25.14 7.20 -5.00
CA SER A 309 25.81 6.13 -5.74
C SER A 309 27.03 5.64 -4.96
N ILE A 310 27.03 4.37 -4.55
CA ILE A 310 28.13 3.74 -3.79
C ILE A 310 28.54 2.47 -4.54
N GLY A 311 29.79 2.37 -4.95
CA GLY A 311 30.34 1.15 -5.57
C GLY A 311 29.55 0.63 -6.78
N GLY A 312 29.05 1.54 -7.64
CA GLY A 312 28.25 1.19 -8.82
C GLY A 312 26.77 0.91 -8.54
N ILE A 313 26.33 0.90 -7.28
CA ILE A 313 24.92 0.78 -6.89
C ILE A 313 24.36 2.18 -6.65
N SER A 314 23.30 2.55 -7.38
CA SER A 314 22.57 3.79 -7.18
C SER A 314 21.29 3.52 -6.41
N VAL A 315 21.12 4.22 -5.28
CA VAL A 315 19.99 4.09 -4.36
C VAL A 315 19.35 5.47 -4.21
N GLN A 316 18.03 5.54 -4.32
CA GLN A 316 17.26 6.70 -3.94
C GLN A 316 16.71 6.51 -2.51
N PRO A 317 17.27 7.16 -1.48
CA PRO A 317 16.88 6.89 -0.09
C PRO A 317 15.46 7.32 0.24
N SER A 318 14.89 8.28 -0.50
CA SER A 318 13.51 8.71 -0.31
C SER A 318 12.49 7.58 -0.54
N GLU A 319 12.80 6.63 -1.44
CA GLU A 319 11.96 5.45 -1.69
C GLU A 319 11.87 4.53 -0.46
N ILE A 320 12.99 4.31 0.23
CA ILE A 320 13.01 3.52 1.48
C ILE A 320 12.39 4.34 2.63
N ALA A 321 12.64 5.65 2.67
CA ALA A 321 12.09 6.54 3.68
C ALA A 321 10.55 6.55 3.67
N LYS A 322 9.88 6.34 2.52
CA LYS A 322 8.40 6.20 2.45
C LYS A 322 7.88 5.10 3.35
N ILE A 323 8.51 3.93 3.33
CA ILE A 323 8.15 2.77 4.15
C ILE A 323 8.31 3.13 5.63
N CYS A 324 9.49 3.62 6.02
CA CYS A 324 9.77 4.02 7.39
C CYS A 324 8.84 5.14 7.90
N TYR A 325 8.51 6.09 7.02
CA TYR A 325 7.62 7.21 7.30
C TYR A 325 6.18 6.75 7.57
N ILE A 326 5.61 5.90 6.70
CA ILE A 326 4.28 5.31 6.92
C ILE A 326 4.27 4.49 8.21
N PHE A 327 5.31 3.68 8.44
CA PHE A 327 5.44 2.90 9.66
C PHE A 327 5.38 3.80 10.90
N ALA A 328 6.21 4.85 10.95
CA ALA A 328 6.27 5.77 12.07
C ALA A 328 4.96 6.54 12.24
N GLY A 329 4.37 7.01 11.15
CA GLY A 329 3.08 7.72 11.17
C GLY A 329 1.94 6.86 11.70
N ALA A 330 1.85 5.61 11.25
CA ALA A 330 0.86 4.68 11.76
C ALA A 330 1.12 4.31 13.23
N ALA A 331 2.38 4.11 13.63
CA ALA A 331 2.75 3.68 14.99
C ALA A 331 2.70 4.80 16.05
N THR A 332 2.69 6.06 15.63
CA THR A 332 2.53 7.21 16.54
C THR A 332 1.08 7.43 16.98
N LEU A 333 0.14 6.61 16.50
CA LEU A 333 -1.17 6.40 17.13
C LEU A 333 -1.02 5.65 18.46
N GLU A 334 -0.20 6.19 19.36
CA GLU A 334 -0.12 5.74 20.72
C GLU A 334 -1.33 6.34 21.44
N ARG A 335 -2.40 5.53 21.47
CA ARG A 335 -3.70 5.74 22.11
C ARG A 335 -4.29 7.10 21.74
N LEU A 336 -5.43 7.09 21.05
CA LEU A 336 -6.27 8.20 20.56
C LEU A 336 -6.45 9.48 21.44
N PHE A 337 -5.71 9.68 22.54
CA PHE A 337 -6.09 10.44 23.72
C PHE A 337 -4.98 11.33 24.30
N ARG A 338 -3.82 11.50 23.63
CA ARG A 338 -2.82 12.52 24.03
C ARG A 338 -2.45 13.40 22.84
N LYS A 339 -2.94 14.65 22.83
CA LYS A 339 -2.68 15.68 21.78
C LYS A 339 -1.19 15.83 21.41
N ARG A 340 -0.28 15.51 22.34
CA ARG A 340 1.19 15.60 22.16
C ARG A 340 1.74 14.72 21.04
N ASN A 341 1.08 13.61 20.70
CA ASN A 341 1.63 12.63 19.76
C ASN A 341 1.41 12.99 18.27
N LEU A 342 0.46 13.90 17.95
CA LEU A 342 0.29 14.42 16.59
C LEU A 342 1.36 15.48 16.25
N GLY A 343 1.74 16.31 17.22
CA GLY A 343 2.81 17.30 17.07
C GLY A 343 4.15 16.68 16.64
N LEU A 344 4.52 15.54 17.22
CA LEU A 344 5.74 14.83 16.84
C LEU A 344 5.72 14.30 15.40
N PHE A 345 4.55 13.85 14.93
CA PHE A 345 4.40 13.42 13.54
C PHE A 345 4.39 14.60 12.56
N ILE A 346 3.85 15.75 12.97
CA ILE A 346 3.97 17.02 12.23
C ILE A 346 5.44 17.42 12.11
N VAL A 347 6.22 17.34 13.19
CA VAL A 347 7.67 17.64 13.16
C VAL A 347 8.41 16.67 12.25
N LEU A 348 8.16 15.36 12.36
CA LEU A 348 8.72 14.35 11.45
C LEU A 348 8.46 14.72 9.99
N THR A 349 7.21 15.05 9.67
CA THR A 349 6.81 15.44 8.32
C THR A 349 7.47 16.74 7.88
N GLY A 350 7.48 17.77 8.72
CA GLY A 350 8.10 19.05 8.42
C GLY A 350 9.59 18.91 8.10
N VAL A 351 10.31 18.09 8.87
CA VAL A 351 11.73 17.78 8.60
C VAL A 351 11.89 17.01 7.30
N SER A 352 11.09 15.97 7.05
CA SER A 352 11.13 15.22 5.78
C SER A 352 10.86 16.11 4.57
N LEU A 353 9.84 16.96 4.64
CA LEU A 353 9.50 17.90 3.56
C LEU A 353 10.59 18.95 3.36
N ALA A 354 11.18 19.48 4.42
CA ALA A 354 12.30 20.42 4.32
C ALA A 354 13.52 19.78 3.64
N CYS A 355 13.87 18.54 3.99
CA CYS A 355 14.94 17.80 3.31
C CYS A 355 14.65 17.60 1.82
N LEU A 356 13.44 17.14 1.46
CA LEU A 356 13.04 16.91 0.06
C LEU A 356 13.00 18.21 -0.74
N ALA A 357 12.47 19.29 -0.16
CA ALA A 357 12.46 20.61 -0.75
C ALA A 357 13.89 21.14 -1.00
N TYR A 358 14.80 20.92 -0.05
CA TYR A 358 16.20 21.31 -0.20
C TYR A 358 16.89 20.57 -1.36
N MET A 359 16.60 19.28 -1.52
CA MET A 359 17.07 18.44 -2.63
C MET A 359 16.42 18.78 -3.98
N SER A 360 15.44 19.71 -4.00
CA SER A 360 14.62 20.06 -5.16
C SER A 360 13.75 18.90 -5.69
N ASP A 361 13.41 17.93 -4.83
CA ASP A 361 12.53 16.80 -5.14
C ASP A 361 11.07 17.10 -4.75
N PHE A 362 10.44 17.96 -5.55
CA PHE A 362 9.09 18.45 -5.28
C PHE A 362 8.02 17.35 -5.39
N GLY A 363 8.16 16.45 -6.37
CA GLY A 363 7.21 15.35 -6.56
C GLY A 363 7.15 14.44 -5.34
N THR A 364 8.30 14.02 -4.82
CA THR A 364 8.35 13.19 -3.61
C THR A 364 7.88 13.97 -2.37
N ALA A 365 8.18 15.27 -2.26
CA ALA A 365 7.66 16.11 -1.19
C ALA A 365 6.11 16.15 -1.20
N ALA A 366 5.50 16.33 -2.37
CA ALA A 366 4.04 16.28 -2.52
C ALA A 366 3.46 14.92 -2.12
N ILE A 367 4.13 13.81 -2.47
CA ILE A 367 3.74 12.46 -2.06
C ILE A 367 3.77 12.30 -0.54
N PHE A 368 4.83 12.75 0.13
CA PHE A 368 4.92 12.73 1.60
C PHE A 368 3.85 13.62 2.24
N PHE A 369 3.57 14.79 1.67
CA PHE A 369 2.55 15.71 2.18
C PHE A 369 1.13 15.14 2.06
N VAL A 370 0.76 14.53 0.93
CA VAL A 370 -0.55 13.89 0.79
C VAL A 370 -0.67 12.69 1.72
N THR A 371 0.40 11.90 1.86
CA THR A 371 0.43 10.78 2.82
C THR A 371 0.26 11.28 4.26
N PHE A 372 0.91 12.39 4.61
CA PHE A 372 0.74 13.07 5.90
C PHE A 372 -0.73 13.44 6.14
N LEU A 373 -1.39 14.08 5.16
CA LEU A 373 -2.80 14.46 5.28
C LEU A 373 -3.71 13.25 5.50
N VAL A 374 -3.46 12.15 4.78
CA VAL A 374 -4.23 10.89 4.96
C VAL A 374 -4.04 10.34 6.37
N ILE A 375 -2.80 10.23 6.86
CA ILE A 375 -2.52 9.74 8.21
C ILE A 375 -3.10 10.68 9.26
N ALA A 376 -2.95 12.00 9.09
CA ALA A 376 -3.47 13.01 9.99
C ALA A 376 -5.00 12.99 10.05
N TYR A 377 -5.68 12.83 8.91
CA TYR A 377 -7.14 12.71 8.84
C TYR A 377 -7.63 11.46 9.57
N LEU A 378 -7.08 10.29 9.24
CA LEU A 378 -7.47 9.02 9.87
C LEU A 378 -7.20 9.00 11.37
N ARG A 379 -6.30 9.86 11.85
CA ARG A 379 -5.96 10.01 13.26
C ARG A 379 -6.81 11.05 14.00
N SER A 380 -7.05 12.20 13.38
CA SER A 380 -7.65 13.37 14.04
C SER A 380 -9.15 13.44 13.84
N GLY A 381 -9.67 13.00 12.69
CA GLY A 381 -11.06 13.19 12.28
C GLY A 381 -11.52 14.65 12.18
N ASP A 382 -10.60 15.62 12.33
CA ASP A 382 -10.90 17.04 12.39
C ASP A 382 -10.54 17.73 11.06
N TRP A 383 -11.59 18.11 10.33
CA TRP A 383 -11.48 18.82 9.07
C TRP A 383 -10.86 20.21 9.22
N ALA A 384 -11.02 20.87 10.37
CA ALA A 384 -10.49 22.22 10.59
C ALA A 384 -8.95 22.21 10.69
N THR A 385 -8.39 21.26 11.44
CA THR A 385 -6.93 21.06 11.52
C THR A 385 -6.34 20.73 10.15
N LEU A 386 -7.04 19.94 9.33
CA LEU A 386 -6.60 19.65 7.96
C LEU A 386 -6.66 20.87 7.06
N ALA A 387 -7.73 21.65 7.12
CA ALA A 387 -7.84 22.88 6.32
C ALA A 387 -6.69 23.87 6.65
N LEU A 388 -6.34 24.01 7.93
CA LEU A 388 -5.21 24.83 8.36
C LEU A 388 -3.86 24.32 7.83
N ILE A 389 -3.63 23.00 7.92
CA ILE A 389 -2.42 22.35 7.39
C ILE A 389 -2.33 22.53 5.87
N CYS A 390 -3.44 22.34 5.15
CA CYS A 390 -3.50 22.56 3.71
C CYS A 390 -3.18 24.01 3.35
N GLY A 391 -3.72 24.98 4.10
CA GLY A 391 -3.37 26.39 3.94
C GLY A 391 -1.87 26.66 4.13
N GLY A 392 -1.25 26.07 5.15
CA GLY A 392 0.20 26.14 5.35
C GLY A 392 1.01 25.46 4.23
N GLY A 393 0.51 24.34 3.69
CA GLY A 393 1.11 23.66 2.54
C GLY A 393 1.10 24.52 1.28
N VAL A 394 -0.02 25.19 0.97
CA VAL A 394 -0.10 26.14 -0.15
C VAL A 394 0.89 27.28 0.02
N PHE A 395 0.96 27.86 1.22
CA PHE A 395 1.94 28.92 1.52
C PHE A 395 3.39 28.46 1.30
N ALA A 396 3.72 27.22 1.72
CA ALA A 396 5.05 26.64 1.50
C ALA A 396 5.37 26.44 0.00
N VAL A 397 4.39 25.98 -0.79
CA VAL A 397 4.55 25.85 -2.25
C VAL A 397 4.80 27.21 -2.90
N LEU A 398 3.98 28.22 -2.59
CA LEU A 398 4.14 29.58 -3.12
C LEU A 398 5.52 30.16 -2.78
N THR A 399 5.97 29.97 -1.54
CA THR A 399 7.30 30.39 -1.11
C THR A 399 8.39 29.66 -1.90
N MET A 400 8.26 28.35 -2.10
CA MET A 400 9.25 27.56 -2.83
C MET A 400 9.36 27.97 -4.31
N LEU A 401 8.23 28.26 -4.96
CA LEU A 401 8.18 28.74 -6.35
C LEU A 401 8.96 30.05 -6.54
N SER A 402 8.99 30.91 -5.52
CA SER A 402 9.75 32.17 -5.56
C SER A 402 11.27 31.98 -5.40
N VAL A 403 11.71 30.84 -4.83
CA VAL A 403 13.11 30.60 -4.45
C VAL A 403 13.86 29.69 -5.42
N LYS A 404 13.15 28.82 -6.16
CA LYS A 404 13.77 27.78 -7.01
C LYS A 404 13.38 27.97 -8.48
N PRO A 405 14.25 28.62 -9.31
CA PRO A 405 13.98 28.85 -10.73
C PRO A 405 13.67 27.57 -11.53
N TYR A 406 14.30 26.46 -11.17
CA TYR A 406 14.06 25.15 -11.81
C TYR A 406 12.64 24.61 -11.59
N ILE A 407 12.05 24.84 -10.42
CA ILE A 407 10.68 24.40 -10.15
C ILE A 407 9.72 25.35 -10.86
N MET A 408 10.01 26.64 -10.83
CA MET A 408 9.25 27.66 -11.55
C MET A 408 9.16 27.35 -13.04
N SER A 409 10.23 26.88 -13.70
CA SER A 409 10.19 26.54 -15.12
C SER A 409 9.27 25.37 -15.45
N ARG A 410 9.18 24.35 -14.57
CA ARG A 410 8.22 23.24 -14.72
C ARG A 410 6.78 23.72 -14.62
N PHE A 411 6.49 24.64 -13.70
CA PHE A 411 5.16 25.25 -13.57
C PHE A 411 4.83 26.22 -14.70
N ALA A 412 5.82 26.96 -15.22
CA ALA A 412 5.62 27.88 -16.35
C ALA A 412 5.33 27.14 -17.66
N THR A 413 5.76 25.89 -17.78
CA THR A 413 5.52 25.05 -18.97
C THR A 413 4.18 24.32 -18.90
N TRP A 414 3.65 24.12 -17.71
CA TRP A 414 2.39 23.42 -17.50
C TRP A 414 1.24 24.12 -18.23
N GLY A 415 0.50 23.37 -19.05
CA GLY A 415 -0.59 23.87 -19.89
C GLY A 415 -0.11 24.51 -21.21
N HIS A 416 1.21 24.67 -21.37
CA HIS A 416 1.87 25.27 -22.52
C HIS A 416 2.98 24.34 -23.07
N ALA A 417 2.92 23.03 -22.78
CA ALA A 417 3.98 22.09 -23.15
C ALA A 417 4.28 22.07 -24.67
N TRP A 418 3.26 22.28 -25.50
CA TRP A 418 3.38 22.35 -26.95
C TRP A 418 4.12 23.59 -27.47
N GLU A 419 4.12 24.69 -26.72
CA GLU A 419 4.87 25.90 -27.08
C GLU A 419 6.39 25.69 -26.98
N ASN A 420 6.81 24.76 -26.11
CA ASN A 420 8.21 24.37 -25.88
C ASN A 420 8.49 22.93 -26.33
N ALA A 421 7.83 22.48 -27.41
CA ALA A 421 7.89 21.09 -27.89
C ALA A 421 9.27 20.67 -28.42
N SER A 422 9.99 21.60 -29.06
CA SER A 422 11.27 21.31 -29.74
C SER A 422 12.50 21.53 -28.86
N VAL A 423 12.45 22.49 -27.92
CA VAL A 423 13.55 22.83 -27.02
C VAL A 423 12.97 23.23 -25.67
N GLY A 424 13.50 22.66 -24.57
CA GLY A 424 13.15 23.05 -23.20
C GLY A 424 12.26 22.05 -22.46
N SER A 425 11.54 22.53 -21.46
CA SER A 425 10.79 21.74 -20.47
C SER A 425 9.57 21.00 -21.03
N GLY A 426 9.05 21.40 -22.20
CA GLY A 426 7.89 20.76 -22.85
C GLY A 426 8.24 19.55 -23.72
N TYR A 427 9.54 19.35 -24.00
CA TYR A 427 10.02 18.30 -24.89
C TYR A 427 9.58 16.89 -24.47
N GLN A 428 9.77 16.54 -23.20
CA GLN A 428 9.42 15.21 -22.71
C GLN A 428 7.90 14.96 -22.79
N GLN A 429 7.09 15.90 -22.30
CA GLN A 429 5.63 15.76 -22.26
C GLN A 429 5.01 15.66 -23.66
N THR A 430 5.46 16.49 -24.61
CA THR A 430 4.93 16.46 -25.99
C THR A 430 5.27 15.17 -26.72
N ARG A 431 6.46 14.60 -26.49
CA ARG A 431 6.83 13.28 -27.02
C ARG A 431 6.01 12.17 -26.40
N THR A 432 5.80 12.20 -25.08
CA THR A 432 4.95 11.24 -24.38
C THR A 432 3.51 11.25 -24.90
N MET A 433 2.92 12.43 -25.10
CA MET A 433 1.56 12.55 -25.67
C MET A 433 1.50 12.10 -27.13
N SER A 434 2.51 12.43 -27.95
CA SER A 434 2.58 11.99 -29.35
C SER A 434 2.72 10.47 -29.47
N ALA A 435 3.58 9.86 -28.65
CA ALA A 435 3.78 8.41 -28.60
C ALA A 435 2.54 7.66 -28.09
N ALA A 436 1.88 8.21 -27.07
CA ALA A 436 0.62 7.66 -26.59
C ALA A 436 -0.46 7.68 -27.67
N ALA A 437 -0.51 8.74 -28.50
CA ALA A 437 -1.43 8.81 -29.63
C ALA A 437 -1.09 7.78 -30.73
N SER A 438 0.19 7.53 -31.03
CA SER A 438 0.59 6.52 -32.03
C SER A 438 0.30 5.08 -31.60
N GLY A 439 0.31 4.79 -30.30
CA GLY A 439 -0.05 3.46 -29.77
C GLY A 439 -1.52 3.08 -29.97
N GLY A 440 -2.42 4.06 -30.05
CA GLY A 440 -3.86 3.81 -30.11
C GLY A 440 -4.37 2.98 -28.91
N LEU A 441 -5.46 2.23 -29.11
CA LEU A 441 -6.08 1.47 -28.02
C LEU A 441 -5.30 0.20 -27.63
N VAL A 442 -4.61 -0.40 -28.59
CA VAL A 442 -4.05 -1.77 -28.50
C VAL A 442 -2.51 -1.78 -28.51
N GLY A 443 -1.88 -0.61 -28.69
CA GLY A 443 -0.43 -0.45 -28.71
C GLY A 443 0.15 -0.81 -30.07
N VAL A 444 1.41 -0.46 -30.35
CA VAL A 444 2.13 -0.86 -31.57
C VAL A 444 2.78 -2.24 -31.45
N GLY A 445 2.95 -2.74 -30.22
CA GLY A 445 3.70 -3.95 -29.89
C GLY A 445 4.83 -3.64 -28.90
N PRO A 446 5.02 -4.45 -27.84
CA PRO A 446 6.18 -4.37 -26.95
C PRO A 446 7.50 -4.36 -27.74
N GLY A 447 8.33 -3.34 -27.49
CA GLY A 447 9.62 -3.12 -28.18
C GLY A 447 9.55 -2.33 -29.49
N GLU A 448 8.35 -2.14 -30.08
CA GLU A 448 8.17 -1.48 -31.39
C GLU A 448 7.89 0.03 -31.29
N GLY A 449 7.77 0.58 -30.08
CA GLY A 449 7.56 2.01 -29.85
C GLY A 449 8.82 2.82 -30.12
N TRP A 450 8.74 4.14 -30.24
CA TRP A 450 9.91 5.01 -30.38
C TRP A 450 10.22 5.84 -29.14
N LEU A 451 9.28 5.96 -28.18
CA LEU A 451 9.45 6.78 -26.97
C LEU A 451 10.57 6.28 -26.06
N HIS A 452 10.95 5.00 -26.16
CA HIS A 452 12.07 4.42 -25.40
C HIS A 452 13.41 5.12 -25.70
N ASN A 453 13.53 5.82 -26.84
CA ASN A 453 14.70 6.62 -27.20
C ASN A 453 14.72 8.02 -26.54
N VAL A 454 13.63 8.42 -25.89
CA VAL A 454 13.54 9.69 -25.16
C VAL A 454 14.04 9.47 -23.74
N GLY A 455 14.91 10.37 -23.26
CA GLY A 455 15.46 10.30 -21.91
C GLY A 455 14.36 10.21 -20.85
N ALA A 456 14.53 9.29 -19.90
CA ALA A 456 13.55 8.93 -18.85
C ALA A 456 12.24 8.29 -19.39
N GLY A 457 12.28 7.70 -20.59
CA GLY A 457 11.17 6.98 -21.23
C GLY A 457 10.58 5.86 -20.37
N ASP A 458 11.45 5.00 -19.83
CA ASP A 458 11.09 3.85 -18.99
C ASP A 458 10.94 4.19 -17.50
N THR A 459 11.31 5.41 -17.08
CA THR A 459 11.17 5.87 -15.68
C THR A 459 9.98 6.82 -15.54
N ASP A 460 10.15 8.07 -15.94
CA ASP A 460 9.24 9.17 -15.62
C ASP A 460 8.12 9.26 -16.65
N LEU A 461 8.40 8.87 -17.89
CA LEU A 461 7.46 8.89 -19.01
C LEU A 461 6.84 7.52 -19.30
N VAL A 462 6.99 6.58 -18.36
CA VAL A 462 6.61 5.17 -18.55
C VAL A 462 5.14 4.99 -18.90
N PHE A 463 4.27 5.91 -18.45
CA PHE A 463 2.85 5.88 -18.83
C PHE A 463 2.67 6.06 -20.35
N GLY A 464 3.41 6.98 -21.00
CA GLY A 464 3.35 7.12 -22.45
C GLY A 464 3.95 5.93 -23.18
N MET A 465 5.01 5.33 -22.61
CA MET A 465 5.63 4.13 -23.18
C MET A 465 4.68 2.93 -23.12
N LEU A 466 3.93 2.78 -22.02
CA LEU A 466 2.84 1.81 -21.93
C LEU A 466 1.74 2.10 -22.96
N CYS A 467 1.31 3.36 -23.10
CA CYS A 467 0.28 3.71 -24.09
C CYS A 467 0.74 3.41 -25.52
N GLU A 468 2.00 3.68 -25.83
CA GLU A 468 2.59 3.42 -27.14
C GLU A 468 2.72 1.92 -27.42
N GLU A 469 3.45 1.18 -26.59
CA GLU A 469 3.82 -0.20 -26.88
C GLU A 469 2.68 -1.19 -26.55
N TRP A 470 2.00 -0.97 -25.43
CA TRP A 470 0.98 -1.89 -24.89
C TRP A 470 -0.47 -1.42 -25.13
N GLY A 471 -0.64 -0.16 -25.53
CA GLY A 471 -1.93 0.43 -25.81
C GLY A 471 -2.60 1.07 -24.61
N LEU A 472 -3.49 2.03 -24.91
CA LEU A 472 -4.25 2.76 -23.91
C LEU A 472 -5.05 1.85 -22.98
N ILE A 473 -5.59 0.73 -23.48
CA ILE A 473 -6.38 -0.20 -22.66
C ILE A 473 -5.52 -0.77 -21.52
N ILE A 474 -4.33 -1.27 -21.81
CA ILE A 474 -3.44 -1.85 -20.80
C ILE A 474 -2.92 -0.77 -19.85
N ALA A 475 -2.62 0.43 -20.35
CA ALA A 475 -2.23 1.56 -19.52
C ALA A 475 -3.33 1.93 -18.49
N ILE A 476 -4.60 1.96 -18.92
CA ILE A 476 -5.75 2.17 -18.03
C ILE A 476 -5.91 1.01 -17.04
N LEU A 477 -5.75 -0.24 -17.49
CA LEU A 477 -5.80 -1.41 -16.62
C LEU A 477 -4.69 -1.40 -15.56
N ALA A 478 -3.50 -0.88 -15.87
CA ALA A 478 -2.43 -0.67 -14.90
C ALA A 478 -2.82 0.36 -13.82
N ILE A 479 -3.47 1.46 -14.21
CA ILE A 479 -4.03 2.45 -13.26
C ILE A 479 -5.11 1.79 -12.39
N LEU A 480 -6.06 1.06 -13.00
CA LEU A 480 -7.13 0.36 -12.29
C LEU A 480 -6.60 -0.68 -11.31
N SER A 481 -5.43 -1.26 -11.58
CA SER A 481 -4.75 -2.18 -10.66
C SER A 481 -4.36 -1.49 -9.36
N ILE A 482 -3.76 -0.30 -9.43
CA ILE A 482 -3.41 0.51 -8.25
C ILE A 482 -4.67 0.99 -7.51
N VAL A 483 -5.68 1.46 -8.25
CA VAL A 483 -6.98 1.88 -7.68
C VAL A 483 -7.65 0.72 -6.94
N THR A 484 -7.59 -0.50 -7.48
CA THR A 484 -8.16 -1.70 -6.84
C THR A 484 -7.52 -1.96 -5.48
N LEU A 485 -6.20 -1.80 -5.34
CA LEU A 485 -5.51 -1.93 -4.06
C LEU A 485 -6.00 -0.89 -3.05
N ALA A 486 -6.22 0.36 -3.48
CA ALA A 486 -6.77 1.42 -2.63
C ALA A 486 -8.22 1.16 -2.20
N VAL A 487 -9.08 0.74 -3.13
CA VAL A 487 -10.48 0.35 -2.82
C VAL A 487 -10.49 -0.81 -1.81
N PHE A 488 -9.60 -1.78 -1.96
CA PHE A 488 -9.44 -2.84 -0.97
C PHE A 488 -9.02 -2.30 0.40
N ALA A 489 -8.04 -1.40 0.48
CA ALA A 489 -7.58 -0.80 1.75
C ALA A 489 -8.75 -0.15 2.50
N VAL A 490 -9.54 0.69 1.81
CA VAL A 490 -10.69 1.40 2.37
C VAL A 490 -11.77 0.43 2.86
N ARG A 491 -12.02 -0.65 2.12
CA ARG A 491 -12.96 -1.70 2.55
C ARG A 491 -12.47 -2.46 3.77
N ALA A 492 -11.16 -2.72 3.84
CA ALA A 492 -10.55 -3.42 4.96
C ALA A 492 -10.67 -2.63 6.27
N CYS A 493 -10.81 -1.29 6.23
CA CYS A 493 -11.05 -0.45 7.42
C CYS A 493 -12.18 -0.97 8.31
N ARG A 494 -13.27 -1.47 7.72
CA ARG A 494 -14.46 -1.95 8.46
C ARG A 494 -14.23 -3.25 9.23
N ALA A 495 -13.18 -4.00 8.90
CA ALA A 495 -12.87 -5.30 9.49
C ALA A 495 -11.44 -5.34 10.07
N GLY A 496 -10.82 -4.16 10.26
CA GLY A 496 -9.43 -4.03 10.67
C GLY A 496 -9.21 -4.52 12.09
N ARG A 497 -8.14 -5.32 12.29
CA ARG A 497 -7.76 -5.79 13.62
C ARG A 497 -7.08 -4.74 14.50
N SER A 498 -6.63 -3.61 13.93
CA SER A 498 -6.02 -2.52 14.69
C SER A 498 -5.93 -1.28 13.81
N SER A 499 -6.12 -0.11 14.43
CA SER A 499 -5.95 1.21 13.84
C SER A 499 -4.58 1.38 13.16
N PHE A 500 -3.51 0.79 13.73
CA PHE A 500 -2.16 0.83 13.14
C PHE A 500 -2.13 0.25 11.72
N TYR A 501 -2.62 -0.98 11.54
CA TYR A 501 -2.57 -1.64 10.23
C TYR A 501 -3.44 -0.92 9.21
N ILE A 502 -4.64 -0.48 9.62
CA ILE A 502 -5.57 0.25 8.75
C ILE A 502 -4.98 1.57 8.27
N ILE A 503 -4.41 2.37 9.18
CA ILE A 503 -3.75 3.63 8.82
C ILE A 503 -2.57 3.35 7.89
N ALA A 504 -1.73 2.35 8.20
CA ALA A 504 -0.57 2.02 7.38
C ALA A 504 -0.98 1.60 5.96
N ALA A 505 -2.01 0.75 5.80
CA ALA A 505 -2.50 0.31 4.50
C ALA A 505 -3.16 1.44 3.70
N CYS A 506 -3.99 2.27 4.34
CA CYS A 506 -4.60 3.43 3.69
C CYS A 506 -3.53 4.44 3.27
N ALA A 507 -2.54 4.70 4.13
CA ALA A 507 -1.43 5.59 3.79
C ALA A 507 -0.59 5.05 2.63
N ALA A 508 -0.22 3.77 2.66
CA ALA A 508 0.55 3.13 1.59
C ALA A 508 -0.17 3.15 0.24
N THR A 509 -1.47 2.83 0.23
CA THR A 509 -2.24 2.81 -1.02
C THR A 509 -2.57 4.21 -1.52
N SER A 510 -2.91 5.16 -0.65
CA SER A 510 -3.07 6.57 -1.04
C SER A 510 -1.77 7.17 -1.58
N MET A 511 -0.62 6.81 -0.99
CA MET A 511 0.70 7.19 -1.49
C MET A 511 0.92 6.66 -2.90
N MET A 512 0.64 5.38 -3.15
CA MET A 512 0.76 4.78 -4.50
C MET A 512 -0.20 5.40 -5.50
N VAL A 513 -1.45 5.68 -5.11
CA VAL A 513 -2.44 6.35 -5.98
C VAL A 513 -1.97 7.76 -6.34
N PHE A 514 -1.55 8.56 -5.37
CA PHE A 514 -1.10 9.92 -5.63
C PHE A 514 0.17 9.95 -6.49
N GLN A 515 1.10 9.02 -6.25
CA GLN A 515 2.28 8.83 -7.08
C GLN A 515 1.90 8.44 -8.52
N THR A 516 0.89 7.58 -8.71
CA THR A 516 0.33 7.25 -10.02
C THR A 516 -0.30 8.47 -10.68
N CYS A 517 -1.06 9.28 -9.94
CA CYS A 517 -1.65 10.53 -10.45
C CYS A 517 -0.58 11.50 -10.95
N LEU A 518 0.48 11.74 -10.16
CA LEU A 518 1.57 12.63 -10.56
C LEU A 518 2.29 12.14 -11.82
N ASN A 519 2.52 10.83 -11.96
CA ASN A 519 3.15 10.26 -13.15
C ASN A 519 2.23 10.38 -14.39
N VAL A 520 0.98 9.91 -14.27
CA VAL A 520 0.02 9.87 -15.39
C VAL A 520 -0.40 11.28 -15.81
N PHE A 521 -0.85 12.11 -14.86
CA PHE A 521 -1.29 13.47 -15.16
C PHE A 521 -0.13 14.38 -15.57
N GLY A 522 1.08 14.13 -15.07
CA GLY A 522 2.31 14.78 -15.55
C GLY A 522 2.63 14.44 -17.01
N ALA A 523 2.48 13.17 -17.38
CA ALA A 523 2.71 12.66 -18.73
C ALA A 523 1.74 13.23 -19.78
N VAL A 524 0.51 13.57 -19.39
CA VAL A 524 -0.52 14.16 -20.28
C VAL A 524 -0.75 15.66 -20.07
N ASP A 525 0.18 16.35 -19.40
CA ASP A 525 0.15 17.81 -19.14
C ASP A 525 -1.10 18.32 -18.37
N ILE A 526 -1.78 17.44 -17.63
CA ILE A 526 -2.85 17.83 -16.67
C ILE A 526 -2.23 18.41 -15.40
N LEU A 527 -1.08 17.89 -14.99
CA LEU A 527 -0.24 18.40 -13.90
C LEU A 527 1.19 18.67 -14.42
N PRO A 528 1.98 19.51 -13.74
CA PRO A 528 3.38 19.68 -14.12
C PRO A 528 4.14 18.35 -14.01
N LEU A 529 5.03 18.07 -14.97
CA LEU A 529 5.86 16.85 -14.95
C LEU A 529 6.79 16.87 -13.72
N THR A 530 6.50 16.04 -12.71
CA THR A 530 7.27 16.02 -11.46
C THR A 530 8.43 15.04 -11.45
N GLY A 531 8.53 14.12 -12.43
CA GLY A 531 9.61 13.12 -12.49
C GLY A 531 9.54 12.07 -11.37
N VAL A 532 8.33 11.59 -11.08
CA VAL A 532 8.09 10.53 -10.09
C VAL A 532 7.74 9.22 -10.80
N THR A 533 8.11 8.11 -10.20
CA THR A 533 7.91 6.77 -10.77
C THR A 533 6.44 6.34 -10.68
N PHE A 534 5.95 5.58 -11.67
CA PHE A 534 4.71 4.82 -11.57
C PHE A 534 4.98 3.55 -10.73
N PRO A 535 4.26 3.32 -9.61
CA PRO A 535 4.51 2.19 -8.71
C PRO A 535 4.44 0.84 -9.44
N PHE A 536 5.43 -0.03 -9.19
CA PHE A 536 5.62 -1.34 -9.87
C PHE A 536 5.88 -1.31 -11.37
N VAL A 537 5.76 -0.18 -12.08
CA VAL A 537 5.87 -0.14 -13.55
C VAL A 537 7.18 0.52 -13.98
N SER A 538 7.51 1.70 -13.45
CA SER A 538 8.74 2.41 -13.85
C SER A 538 10.01 1.61 -13.58
N ASN A 539 11.00 1.77 -14.45
CA ASN A 539 12.35 1.25 -14.29
C ASN A 539 13.14 2.03 -13.22
N GLY A 540 12.81 1.79 -11.95
CA GLY A 540 13.55 2.32 -10.81
C GLY A 540 13.82 1.24 -9.78
N GLY A 541 15.09 0.81 -9.63
CA GLY A 541 15.42 -0.32 -8.76
C GLY A 541 14.97 -0.13 -7.31
N THR A 542 15.23 1.04 -6.70
CA THR A 542 14.76 1.34 -5.34
C THR A 542 13.25 1.56 -5.26
N ALA A 543 12.65 2.19 -6.29
CA ALA A 543 11.21 2.40 -6.35
C ALA A 543 10.43 1.08 -6.47
N MET A 544 10.97 0.10 -7.22
CA MET A 544 10.42 -1.25 -7.33
C MET A 544 10.46 -1.97 -5.98
N ILE A 545 11.62 -1.95 -5.30
CA ILE A 545 11.76 -2.54 -3.95
C ILE A 545 10.77 -1.87 -2.97
N ALA A 546 10.66 -0.55 -3.01
CA ALA A 546 9.76 0.20 -2.16
C ALA A 546 8.28 -0.13 -2.44
N SER A 547 7.88 -0.26 -3.71
CA SER A 547 6.52 -0.60 -4.12
C SER A 547 6.06 -1.94 -3.54
N TRP A 548 6.92 -2.98 -3.61
CA TRP A 548 6.66 -4.26 -2.95
C TRP A 548 6.64 -4.14 -1.43
N GLY A 549 7.52 -3.34 -0.83
CA GLY A 549 7.49 -3.06 0.60
C GLY A 549 6.18 -2.41 1.07
N LEU A 550 5.66 -1.43 0.32
CA LEU A 550 4.38 -0.76 0.61
C LEU A 550 3.21 -1.75 0.58
N LEU A 551 3.25 -2.74 -0.33
CA LEU A 551 2.24 -3.81 -0.40
C LEU A 551 2.14 -4.64 0.90
N ALA A 552 3.22 -4.71 1.69
CA ALA A 552 3.24 -5.47 2.94
C ALA A 552 2.26 -4.88 3.97
N TYR A 553 2.09 -3.55 4.01
CA TYR A 553 1.10 -2.91 4.88
C TYR A 553 -0.32 -3.32 4.51
N LEU A 554 -0.60 -3.36 3.20
CA LEU A 554 -1.89 -3.78 2.69
C LEU A 554 -2.16 -5.25 3.00
N LYS A 555 -1.15 -6.11 2.81
CA LYS A 555 -1.25 -7.53 3.18
C LYS A 555 -1.45 -7.73 4.69
N ALA A 556 -0.85 -6.90 5.54
CA ALA A 556 -1.04 -6.95 6.99
C ALA A 556 -2.48 -6.61 7.43
N THR A 557 -3.24 -5.86 6.61
CA THR A 557 -4.66 -5.58 6.86
C THR A 557 -5.63 -6.62 6.35
N ASP A 558 -5.20 -7.56 5.51
CA ASP A 558 -6.10 -8.53 4.89
C ASP A 558 -6.55 -9.61 5.89
N THR A 559 -7.66 -9.34 6.57
CA THR A 559 -8.29 -10.23 7.57
C THR A 559 -9.15 -11.34 6.97
N ARG A 560 -9.23 -11.45 5.62
CA ARG A 560 -9.96 -12.55 4.97
C ARG A 560 -9.35 -13.90 5.39
N GLN A 561 -10.20 -14.90 5.56
CA GLN A 561 -9.80 -16.17 6.16
C GLN A 561 -8.64 -16.82 5.42
N ASN A 562 -7.52 -17.01 6.11
CA ASN A 562 -6.25 -17.55 5.58
C ASN A 562 -5.68 -16.77 4.38
N ALA A 563 -6.12 -15.53 4.12
CA ALA A 563 -5.68 -14.78 2.96
C ALA A 563 -4.28 -14.17 3.17
N SER A 564 -4.06 -13.57 4.33
CA SER A 564 -2.79 -12.93 4.66
C SER A 564 -1.78 -13.87 5.32
N PHE A 565 -0.54 -13.89 4.85
CA PHE A 565 0.56 -14.49 5.61
C PHE A 565 1.04 -13.60 6.76
N ALA A 566 0.72 -12.30 6.74
CA ALA A 566 1.06 -11.35 7.80
C ALA A 566 0.13 -11.47 9.02
N ILE A 567 -0.82 -12.42 9.01
CA ILE A 567 -1.66 -12.76 10.16
C ILE A 567 -1.33 -14.18 10.63
N ARG A 568 -0.96 -14.33 11.91
CA ARG A 568 -0.64 -15.63 12.52
C ARG A 568 -1.89 -16.49 12.57
N LEU A 569 -1.80 -17.73 12.08
CA LEU A 569 -2.85 -18.73 12.30
C LEU A 569 -2.63 -19.35 13.68
N PRO A 570 -3.68 -19.53 14.49
CA PRO A 570 -3.57 -20.31 15.70
C PRO A 570 -3.13 -21.74 15.36
N SER A 571 -2.23 -22.31 16.16
CA SER A 571 -1.82 -23.70 16.03
C SER A 571 -3.00 -24.63 16.33
N ARG A 572 -3.08 -25.80 15.71
CA ARG A 572 -4.13 -26.81 16.02
C ARG A 572 -4.20 -27.16 17.52
N LYS A 573 -3.06 -27.09 18.23
CA LYS A 573 -3.00 -27.27 19.69
C LYS A 573 -3.56 -26.06 20.44
N GLU A 574 -3.27 -24.84 19.99
CA GLU A 574 -3.81 -23.60 20.55
C GLU A 574 -5.32 -23.51 20.31
N ASP A 575 -5.82 -23.89 19.13
CA ASP A 575 -7.25 -23.95 18.84
C ASP A 575 -7.99 -24.92 19.78
N ARG A 576 -7.43 -26.12 20.01
CA ARG A 576 -7.99 -27.08 20.98
C ARG A 576 -7.96 -26.53 22.40
N ARG A 577 -6.84 -25.96 22.83
CA ARG A 577 -6.70 -25.36 24.17
C ARG A 577 -7.64 -24.18 24.36
N ASN A 578 -7.77 -23.29 23.38
CA ASN A 578 -8.65 -22.13 23.44
C ASN A 578 -10.13 -22.56 23.42
N ALA A 579 -10.49 -23.61 22.67
CA ALA A 579 -11.82 -24.19 22.74
C ALA A 579 -12.13 -24.73 24.15
N GLN A 580 -11.21 -25.49 24.74
CA GLN A 580 -11.34 -25.99 26.13
C GLN A 580 -11.41 -24.86 27.17
N LEU A 581 -10.55 -23.84 27.06
CA LEU A 581 -10.56 -22.67 27.94
C LEU A 581 -11.82 -21.81 27.77
N SER A 582 -12.39 -21.77 26.56
CA SER A 582 -13.65 -21.07 26.31
C SER A 582 -14.83 -21.82 26.94
N MET A 583 -14.88 -23.15 26.82
CA MET A 583 -15.89 -23.96 27.50
C MET A 583 -15.80 -23.79 29.01
N LYS A 584 -14.59 -23.94 29.59
CA LYS A 584 -14.39 -23.74 31.04
C LYS A 584 -14.78 -22.34 31.53
N ARG A 585 -14.49 -21.28 30.76
CA ARG A 585 -14.87 -19.91 31.13
C ARG A 585 -16.37 -19.67 31.02
N THR A 586 -17.03 -20.32 30.06
CA THR A 586 -18.49 -20.29 29.94
C THR A 586 -19.15 -21.06 31.09
N GLU A 587 -18.67 -22.26 31.40
CA GLU A 587 -19.14 -23.07 32.54
C GLU A 587 -18.93 -22.34 33.89
N GLN A 588 -17.76 -21.70 34.11
CA GLN A 588 -17.50 -20.88 35.30
C GLN A 588 -18.35 -19.61 35.39
N TRP A 589 -18.91 -19.16 34.28
CA TRP A 589 -19.79 -18.00 34.22
C TRP A 589 -21.24 -18.43 34.45
N GLU A 590 -21.70 -19.50 33.80
CA GLU A 590 -23.02 -20.10 34.02
C GLU A 590 -23.18 -20.54 35.48
N GLY A 591 -22.19 -21.22 36.06
CA GLY A 591 -22.24 -21.63 37.47
C GLY A 591 -22.24 -20.48 38.47
N ARG A 592 -21.77 -19.28 38.08
CA ARG A 592 -21.84 -18.08 38.94
C ARG A 592 -23.19 -17.38 38.88
N TYR A 593 -23.96 -17.61 37.81
CA TYR A 593 -25.34 -17.12 37.65
C TYR A 593 -26.37 -18.07 38.27
N GLU A 594 -26.01 -19.33 38.52
CA GLU A 594 -26.87 -20.29 39.24
C GLU A 594 -26.70 -20.20 40.77
N GLU A 595 -25.64 -19.57 41.27
CA GLU A 595 -25.36 -19.37 42.71
C GLU A 595 -25.85 -18.02 43.27
N ASP A 596 -26.21 -17.06 42.41
CA ASP A 596 -26.87 -15.77 42.74
C ASP A 596 -28.38 -15.84 42.44
#